data_AF-A0A9W9ARY1-F1
#
_entry.id   AF-A0A9W9ARY1-F1
#
_cell.length_a   1.000
_cell.length_b   1.000
_cell.length_c   1.000
_cell.angle_alpha   90.00
_cell.angle_beta   90.00
_cell.angle_gamma   90.00
#
_symmetry.space_group_name_H-M   'P 1'
#
loop_
_entity.id
_entity.type
_entity.pdbx_description
1 polymer ?
#
loop_
_entity_poly.entity_id
_entity_poly.type
_entity_poly.pdbx_seq_one_letter_code
_entity_poly.pdbx_strand_id
1 'polypeptide(L)'
;MPIRKVQLPLKSLEQCAVCRKKSSELKLCSFCGEVTYCSSECQTGDWVKHKRICGESTDRISLDQFHPILAVLAESNRLLPARPMHPAITRQIINSPNPYVPEMTFPDGTSAKLVVLGLTVHPVLNNEWWPTALSDQVRGKLVRRFLREGHILPLISAVLVALLGEMYTSPVGNSSMRRSRLNYKSSPIADFGIARGRASVTPQDMFAFWDTLTDQFWLGQDPKDHYWIYFTTLKGEELVLDFGLFTFNYCTIISAEPYIHPDANMVPAPPSPCYFRNRSMARNAPTLHTETGRVSVLRNKNLHRFVEQELINECPPDDCSILFDFMESFSSRPLTVEEKKMTEAWVFWNTKWLRCILSTRHWVNWPVEPALAIEQDPGEMAALDKWTPPKDMKKKRKSKKREYNKETIGKVFNRWENRV
;
A
#
# COMPACT_ATOMS: atom_id res chain seq x y z
N MET A 1 -22.25 -0.70 -24.47
CA MET A 1 -20.98 -0.66 -25.25
C MET A 1 -19.92 -0.04 -24.35
N PRO A 2 -18.64 -0.48 -24.40
CA PRO A 2 -17.58 0.12 -23.57
C PRO A 2 -17.40 1.60 -23.93
N ILE A 3 -17.32 2.48 -22.93
CA ILE A 3 -17.16 3.93 -23.12
C ILE A 3 -15.67 4.28 -23.28
N ARG A 4 -14.82 3.48 -22.66
CA ARG A 4 -13.36 3.54 -22.75
C ARG A 4 -12.80 2.15 -23.01
N LYS A 5 -11.56 2.09 -23.52
CA LYS A 5 -10.85 0.85 -23.83
C LYS A 5 -9.48 0.83 -23.17
N VAL A 6 -9.10 -0.30 -22.58
CA VAL A 6 -7.76 -0.49 -22.02
C VAL A 6 -6.71 -0.54 -23.13
N GLN A 7 -5.64 0.22 -22.95
CA GLN A 7 -4.48 0.32 -23.84
C GLN A 7 -3.25 -0.22 -23.10
N LEU A 8 -2.86 -1.45 -23.43
CA LEU A 8 -1.77 -2.12 -22.74
C LEU A 8 -0.40 -1.69 -23.29
N PRO A 9 0.60 -1.45 -22.43
CA PRO A 9 1.98 -1.33 -22.87
C PRO A 9 2.52 -2.69 -23.34
N LEU A 10 3.64 -2.63 -24.06
CA LEU A 10 4.38 -3.83 -24.47
C LEU A 10 4.75 -4.68 -23.26
N LYS A 11 4.71 -6.01 -23.43
CA LYS A 11 5.09 -6.96 -22.38
C LYS A 11 6.60 -7.20 -22.34
N SER A 12 7.24 -7.22 -23.50
CA SER A 12 8.65 -7.56 -23.69
C SER A 12 9.19 -6.97 -24.99
N LEU A 13 10.51 -6.84 -25.09
CA LEU A 13 11.24 -6.45 -26.30
C LEU A 13 11.62 -7.69 -27.12
N GLU A 14 10.65 -8.32 -27.79
CA GLU A 14 10.90 -9.58 -28.49
C GLU A 14 11.15 -9.44 -29.99
N GLN A 15 10.39 -8.58 -30.67
CA GLN A 15 10.44 -8.47 -32.13
C GLN A 15 10.14 -7.06 -32.63
N CYS A 16 10.62 -6.75 -33.83
CA CYS A 16 10.25 -5.53 -34.53
C CYS A 16 8.78 -5.56 -34.96
N ALA A 17 8.06 -4.44 -34.78
CA ALA A 17 6.66 -4.31 -35.19
C ALA A 17 6.44 -4.42 -36.71
N VAL A 18 7.49 -4.14 -37.50
CA VAL A 18 7.42 -4.06 -38.96
C VAL A 18 7.89 -5.36 -39.62
N CYS A 19 9.17 -5.71 -39.45
CA CYS A 19 9.76 -6.86 -40.12
C CYS A 19 9.65 -8.16 -39.31
N ARG A 20 9.12 -8.10 -38.08
CA ARG A 20 8.97 -9.24 -37.15
C ARG A 20 10.25 -9.97 -36.76
N LYS A 21 11.42 -9.47 -37.17
CA LYS A 21 12.71 -10.02 -36.76
C LYS A 21 12.90 -9.82 -35.26
N LYS A 22 13.35 -10.87 -34.59
CA LYS A 22 13.84 -10.81 -33.22
C LYS A 22 15.22 -10.17 -33.23
N SER A 23 15.48 -9.29 -32.27
CA SER A 23 16.77 -8.63 -32.12
C SER A 23 16.97 -8.26 -30.66
N SER A 24 18.21 -8.34 -30.18
CA SER A 24 18.62 -7.80 -28.87
C SER A 24 18.69 -6.28 -28.86
N GLU A 25 18.70 -5.63 -30.03
CA GLU A 25 18.90 -4.19 -30.19
C GLU A 25 17.61 -3.44 -30.59
N LEU A 26 16.44 -3.97 -30.21
CA LEU A 26 15.17 -3.31 -30.49
C LEU A 26 15.11 -1.96 -29.78
N LYS A 27 14.75 -0.93 -30.55
CA LYS A 27 14.54 0.44 -30.08
C LYS A 27 13.05 0.71 -29.97
N LEU A 28 12.65 1.42 -28.91
CA LEU A 28 11.30 1.92 -28.79
C LEU A 28 11.11 3.19 -29.63
N CYS A 29 9.89 3.42 -30.09
CA CYS A 29 9.49 4.72 -30.63
C CYS A 29 9.86 5.81 -29.60
N SER A 30 10.70 6.75 -30.01
CA SER A 30 11.19 7.82 -29.13
C SER A 30 10.05 8.68 -28.57
N PHE A 31 8.95 8.82 -29.31
CA PHE A 31 7.77 9.59 -28.93
C PHE A 31 6.83 8.82 -27.99
N CYS A 32 6.14 7.78 -28.46
CA CYS A 32 5.15 7.07 -27.63
C CYS A 32 5.77 6.05 -26.67
N GLY A 33 6.89 5.41 -27.03
CA GLY A 33 7.51 4.35 -26.24
C GLY A 33 6.75 3.02 -26.24
N GLU A 34 5.76 2.87 -27.13
CA GLU A 34 4.82 1.74 -27.15
C GLU A 34 5.03 0.78 -28.34
N VAL A 35 5.95 1.09 -29.27
CA VAL A 35 6.23 0.28 -30.47
C VAL A 35 7.73 0.04 -30.61
N THR A 36 8.13 -1.15 -31.04
CA THR A 36 9.53 -1.58 -31.21
C THR A 36 9.97 -1.65 -32.67
N TYR A 37 11.18 -1.19 -32.94
CA TYR A 37 11.81 -1.22 -34.25
C TYR A 37 13.23 -1.79 -34.16
N CYS A 38 13.64 -2.60 -35.14
CA CYS A 38 15.04 -3.05 -35.22
C CYS A 38 15.97 -1.99 -35.81
N SER A 39 15.42 -1.00 -36.52
CA SER A 39 16.21 0.05 -37.17
C SER A 39 15.37 1.30 -37.49
N SER A 40 16.04 2.40 -37.82
CA SER A 40 15.44 3.65 -38.30
C SER A 40 14.62 3.46 -39.57
N GLU A 41 15.04 2.55 -40.45
CA GLU A 41 14.35 2.28 -41.72
C GLU A 41 12.99 1.63 -41.45
N CYS A 42 12.93 0.67 -40.51
CA CYS A 42 11.67 0.08 -40.08
C CYS A 42 10.75 1.14 -39.44
N GLN A 43 11.29 2.00 -38.58
CA GLN A 43 10.50 3.06 -37.94
C GLN A 43 9.93 4.05 -38.98
N THR A 44 10.76 4.54 -39.90
CA THR A 44 10.35 5.48 -40.96
C THR A 44 9.34 4.84 -41.91
N GLY A 45 9.53 3.56 -42.26
CA GLY A 45 8.58 2.83 -43.10
C GLY A 45 7.20 2.64 -42.45
N ASP A 46 7.16 2.47 -41.13
CA ASP A 46 5.90 2.37 -40.37
C ASP A 46 5.28 3.74 -40.06
N TRP A 47 6.06 4.82 -40.12
CA TRP A 47 5.66 6.14 -39.64
C TRP A 47 4.34 6.64 -40.23
N VAL A 48 4.07 6.38 -41.52
CA VAL A 48 2.81 6.80 -42.17
C VAL A 48 1.58 6.21 -41.48
N LYS A 49 1.66 4.97 -41.00
CA LYS A 49 0.61 4.27 -40.25
C LYS A 49 0.69 4.62 -38.77
N HIS A 50 1.88 4.50 -38.20
CA HIS A 50 2.13 4.70 -36.77
C HIS A 50 1.78 6.11 -36.32
N LYS A 51 2.11 7.17 -37.06
CA LYS A 51 1.87 8.57 -36.64
C LYS A 51 0.40 8.86 -36.25
N ARG A 52 -0.56 8.12 -36.82
CA ARG A 52 -1.99 8.28 -36.53
C ARG A 52 -2.39 7.77 -35.14
N ILE A 53 -1.58 6.87 -34.58
CA ILE A 53 -1.81 6.20 -33.29
C ILE A 53 -0.66 6.45 -32.29
N CYS A 54 0.49 6.92 -32.79
CA CYS A 54 1.59 7.44 -32.01
C CYS A 54 1.04 8.66 -31.29
N GLY A 55 0.73 8.51 -30.01
CA GLY A 55 0.27 9.65 -29.22
C GLY A 55 1.39 10.67 -29.21
N GLU A 56 1.26 11.74 -30.00
CA GLU A 56 2.18 12.90 -30.02
C GLU A 56 2.31 13.54 -28.63
N SER A 57 1.47 13.12 -27.69
CA SER A 57 1.36 13.57 -26.32
C SER A 57 1.27 12.37 -25.36
N THR A 58 2.26 11.47 -25.33
CA THR A 58 2.35 10.48 -24.24
C THR A 58 3.20 11.05 -23.11
N ASP A 59 2.57 11.39 -21.99
CA ASP A 59 3.26 11.74 -20.75
C ASP A 59 3.91 10.49 -20.16
N ARG A 60 5.24 10.51 -20.04
CA ARG A 60 6.02 9.46 -19.36
C ARG A 60 6.33 9.91 -17.95
N ILE A 61 5.61 9.34 -17.00
CA ILE A 61 5.65 9.74 -15.60
C ILE A 61 6.58 8.79 -14.85
N SER A 62 7.64 9.34 -14.27
CA SER A 62 8.61 8.56 -13.51
C SER A 62 7.96 7.93 -12.28
N LEU A 63 8.10 6.62 -12.10
CA LEU A 63 7.61 5.92 -10.92
C LEU A 63 8.31 6.38 -9.64
N ASP A 64 9.56 6.85 -9.71
CA ASP A 64 10.24 7.48 -8.56
C ASP A 64 9.47 8.73 -8.08
N GLN A 65 8.89 9.51 -9.00
CA GLN A 65 8.10 10.70 -8.70
C GLN A 65 6.63 10.37 -8.39
N PHE A 66 6.11 9.26 -8.93
CA PHE A 66 4.69 8.91 -8.89
C PHE A 66 4.29 7.94 -7.76
N HIS A 67 5.17 7.06 -7.29
CA HIS A 67 4.83 6.17 -6.17
C HIS A 67 4.35 6.90 -4.88
N PRO A 68 4.76 8.15 -4.57
CA PRO A 68 4.25 8.87 -3.41
C PRO A 68 2.75 9.11 -3.43
N ILE A 69 2.18 9.49 -4.58
CA ILE A 69 0.72 9.68 -4.67
C ILE A 69 -0.01 8.36 -4.43
N LEU A 70 0.56 7.21 -4.83
CA LEU A 70 -0.03 5.91 -4.53
C LEU A 70 -0.08 5.64 -3.02
N ALA A 71 0.96 6.02 -2.28
CA ALA A 71 1.00 5.94 -0.83
C ALA A 71 0.01 6.92 -0.17
N VAL A 72 -0.13 8.13 -0.72
CA VAL A 72 -1.10 9.13 -0.25
C VAL A 72 -2.54 8.69 -0.47
N LEU A 73 -2.86 8.10 -1.64
CA LEU A 73 -4.18 7.51 -1.90
C LEU A 73 -4.49 6.40 -0.88
N ALA A 74 -3.52 5.52 -0.61
CA ALA A 74 -3.64 4.50 0.41
C ALA A 74 -3.89 5.11 1.81
N GLU A 75 -3.18 6.17 2.19
CA GLU A 75 -3.39 6.79 3.50
C GLU A 75 -4.74 7.55 3.58
N SER A 76 -5.13 8.28 2.54
CA SER A 76 -6.44 8.95 2.47
C SER A 76 -7.59 7.96 2.61
N ASN A 77 -7.49 6.76 2.01
CA ASN A 77 -8.51 5.71 2.14
C ASN A 77 -8.69 5.24 3.59
N ARG A 78 -7.61 5.19 4.39
CA ARG A 78 -7.68 4.84 5.81
C ARG A 78 -8.40 5.88 6.66
N LEU A 79 -8.52 7.11 6.16
CA LEU A 79 -9.20 8.23 6.84
C LEU A 79 -10.68 8.36 6.43
N LEU A 80 -11.13 7.62 5.42
CA LEU A 80 -12.53 7.66 5.00
C LEU A 80 -13.45 6.96 6.01
N PRO A 81 -14.69 7.46 6.22
CA PRO A 81 -15.61 6.93 7.24
C PRO A 81 -16.04 5.46 7.06
N ALA A 82 -15.84 4.89 5.86
CA ALA A 82 -16.24 3.52 5.55
C ALA A 82 -15.47 2.47 6.37
N ARG A 83 -14.36 2.85 7.02
CA ARG A 83 -13.51 1.93 7.77
C ARG A 83 -13.95 1.80 9.23
N PRO A 84 -14.10 0.57 9.76
CA PRO A 84 -14.33 0.38 11.18
C PRO A 84 -13.11 0.83 12.00
N MET A 85 -13.37 1.49 13.14
CA MET A 85 -12.31 1.89 14.04
C MET A 85 -11.71 0.67 14.75
N HIS A 86 -10.38 0.61 14.82
CA HIS A 86 -9.68 -0.49 15.47
C HIS A 86 -10.03 -0.56 16.97
N PRO A 87 -10.39 -1.73 17.55
CA PRO A 87 -10.79 -1.83 18.96
C PRO A 87 -9.74 -1.28 19.94
N ALA A 88 -8.46 -1.46 19.65
CA ALA A 88 -7.38 -0.93 20.51
C ALA A 88 -7.30 0.61 20.57
N ILE A 89 -8.00 1.33 19.69
CA ILE A 89 -8.08 2.80 19.71
C ILE A 89 -9.25 3.29 20.60
N THR A 90 -10.26 2.45 20.83
CA THR A 90 -11.44 2.81 21.64
C THR A 90 -11.41 2.22 23.05
N ARG A 91 -10.36 1.45 23.38
CA ARG A 91 -10.19 0.83 24.68
C ARG A 91 -8.90 1.30 25.34
N GLN A 92 -8.94 1.48 26.64
CA GLN A 92 -7.76 1.80 27.44
C GLN A 92 -6.75 0.65 27.38
N ILE A 93 -5.48 0.96 27.16
CA ILE A 93 -4.37 0.01 27.31
C ILE A 93 -3.98 -0.05 28.79
N ILE A 94 -4.24 -1.20 29.42
CA ILE A 94 -4.06 -1.38 30.87
C ILE A 94 -2.75 -2.08 31.25
N ASN A 95 -2.04 -2.66 30.27
CA ASN A 95 -0.66 -3.11 30.44
C ASN A 95 0.33 -2.07 29.87
N SER A 96 1.63 -2.42 29.76
CA SER A 96 2.69 -1.51 29.32
C SER A 96 3.43 -2.02 28.08
N PRO A 97 2.81 -2.05 26.88
CA PRO A 97 3.42 -2.54 25.64
C PRO A 97 4.41 -1.52 25.03
N ASN A 98 5.34 -1.01 25.85
CA ASN A 98 6.36 -0.07 25.39
C ASN A 98 7.38 -0.76 24.45
N PRO A 99 8.13 0.00 23.61
CA PRO A 99 9.03 -0.57 22.59
C PRO A 99 9.96 -1.67 23.11
N TYR A 100 10.60 -1.43 24.26
CA TYR A 100 11.60 -2.33 24.87
C TYR A 100 11.02 -3.50 25.69
N VAL A 101 9.70 -3.66 25.69
CA VAL A 101 9.06 -4.77 26.41
C VAL A 101 9.11 -6.01 25.52
N PRO A 102 9.64 -7.15 26.01
CA PRO A 102 9.76 -8.35 25.20
C PRO A 102 8.37 -8.86 24.82
N GLU A 103 8.34 -9.54 23.67
CA GLU A 103 7.23 -10.35 23.21
C GLU A 103 6.88 -11.46 24.21
N MET A 104 5.68 -11.99 24.05
CA MET A 104 5.21 -13.16 24.77
C MET A 104 4.96 -14.29 23.78
N THR A 105 5.42 -15.50 24.13
CA THR A 105 5.07 -16.73 23.42
C THR A 105 3.75 -17.29 23.95
N PHE A 106 2.85 -17.63 23.04
CA PHE A 106 1.53 -18.21 23.29
C PHE A 106 1.56 -19.74 23.15
N PRO A 107 0.53 -20.46 23.62
CA PRO A 107 0.46 -21.93 23.59
C PRO A 107 0.69 -22.59 22.22
N ASP A 108 0.29 -21.94 21.13
CA ASP A 108 0.51 -22.40 19.75
C ASP A 108 1.96 -22.20 19.24
N GLY A 109 2.83 -21.61 20.07
CA GLY A 109 4.21 -21.26 19.73
C GLY A 109 4.36 -19.90 19.05
N THR A 110 3.26 -19.22 18.68
CA THR A 110 3.31 -17.86 18.14
C THR A 110 3.83 -16.91 19.21
N SER A 111 4.64 -15.92 18.81
CA SER A 111 5.14 -14.88 19.73
C SER A 111 4.80 -13.50 19.22
N ALA A 112 4.27 -12.64 20.10
CA ALA A 112 3.94 -11.25 19.78
C ALA A 112 3.91 -10.36 21.03
N LYS A 113 3.92 -9.03 20.84
CA LYS A 113 3.74 -8.07 21.93
C LYS A 113 2.27 -8.02 22.36
N LEU A 114 2.01 -8.42 23.60
CA LEU A 114 0.66 -8.42 24.15
C LEU A 114 0.18 -6.99 24.48
N VAL A 115 -1.02 -6.66 24.04
CA VAL A 115 -1.75 -5.43 24.35
C VAL A 115 -3.04 -5.82 25.06
N VAL A 116 -3.17 -5.42 26.33
CA VAL A 116 -4.35 -5.73 27.13
C VAL A 116 -5.27 -4.51 27.15
N LEU A 117 -6.51 -4.72 26.72
CA LEU A 117 -7.53 -3.70 26.56
C LEU A 117 -8.54 -3.76 27.72
N GLY A 118 -8.83 -2.59 28.28
CA GLY A 118 -9.73 -2.40 29.41
C GLY A 118 -11.01 -1.66 29.03
N LEU A 119 -11.35 -0.66 29.84
CA LEU A 119 -12.57 0.13 29.69
C LEU A 119 -12.60 0.89 28.37
N THR A 120 -13.81 1.11 27.85
CA THR A 120 -14.03 2.00 26.72
C THR A 120 -13.60 3.41 27.07
N VAL A 121 -12.82 4.02 26.18
CA VAL A 121 -12.42 5.43 26.24
C VAL A 121 -12.84 6.11 24.95
N HIS A 122 -13.09 7.41 25.02
CA HIS A 122 -13.20 8.18 23.78
C HIS A 122 -11.85 8.12 23.05
N PRO A 123 -11.86 8.12 21.70
CA PRO A 123 -10.65 7.99 20.86
C PRO A 123 -9.69 9.20 20.94
N VAL A 124 -9.67 9.90 22.07
CA VAL A 124 -8.78 11.02 22.33
C VAL A 124 -7.42 10.46 22.73
N LEU A 125 -6.41 10.82 21.94
CA LEU A 125 -5.01 10.41 22.08
C LEU A 125 -4.35 11.03 23.31
N ASN A 126 -4.79 10.62 24.50
CA ASN A 126 -4.41 11.25 25.75
C ASN A 126 -3.83 10.21 26.75
N ASN A 127 -3.45 10.70 27.93
CA ASN A 127 -2.96 9.85 29.01
C ASN A 127 -3.99 8.83 29.51
N GLU A 128 -5.29 9.03 29.27
CA GLU A 128 -6.34 8.10 29.69
C GLU A 128 -6.35 6.85 28.80
N TRP A 129 -6.13 7.01 27.49
CA TRP A 129 -6.04 5.90 26.54
C TRP A 129 -4.89 4.95 26.85
N TRP A 130 -3.68 5.49 27.05
CA TRP A 130 -2.52 4.69 27.44
C TRP A 130 -1.67 5.40 28.51
N PRO A 131 -2.00 5.19 29.80
CA PRO A 131 -1.35 5.90 30.92
C PRO A 131 0.11 5.49 31.14
N THR A 132 0.49 4.29 30.70
CA THR A 132 1.82 3.72 30.95
C THR A 132 2.80 3.86 29.77
N ALA A 133 2.43 4.67 28.76
CA ALA A 133 3.33 5.03 27.67
C ALA A 133 4.55 5.78 28.21
N LEU A 134 5.75 5.49 27.68
CA LEU A 134 6.97 6.18 28.09
C LEU A 134 6.98 7.69 27.71
N SER A 135 6.31 8.05 26.62
CA SER A 135 6.16 9.43 26.15
C SER A 135 4.96 9.57 25.21
N ASP A 136 4.56 10.81 24.92
CA ASP A 136 3.53 11.09 23.92
C ASP A 136 3.94 10.66 22.51
N GLN A 137 5.24 10.66 22.19
CA GLN A 137 5.76 10.14 20.92
C GLN A 137 5.55 8.63 20.79
N VAL A 138 5.84 7.86 21.85
CA VAL A 138 5.59 6.41 21.89
C VAL A 138 4.09 6.14 21.74
N ARG A 139 3.25 6.91 22.45
CA ARG A 139 1.79 6.82 22.35
C ARG A 139 1.31 7.08 20.91
N GLY A 140 1.79 8.16 20.30
CA GLY A 140 1.41 8.56 18.94
C GLY A 140 1.80 7.53 17.89
N LYS A 141 3.01 6.95 17.99
CA LYS A 141 3.46 5.92 17.05
C LYS A 141 2.64 4.64 17.17
N LEU A 142 2.33 4.19 18.40
CA LEU A 142 1.50 3.01 18.61
C LEU A 142 0.09 3.19 18.03
N VAL A 143 -0.52 4.36 18.21
CA VAL A 143 -1.79 4.70 17.57
C VAL A 143 -1.70 4.61 16.06
N ARG A 144 -0.67 5.20 15.45
CA ARG A 144 -0.49 5.12 14.00
C ARG A 144 -0.36 3.68 13.52
N ARG A 145 0.31 2.80 14.28
CA ARG A 145 0.39 1.37 13.95
C ARG A 145 -0.98 0.70 13.97
N PHE A 146 -1.77 0.87 15.03
CA PHE A 146 -3.14 0.29 15.10
C PHE A 146 -4.07 0.88 14.04
N LEU A 147 -4.00 2.19 13.81
CA LEU A 147 -4.76 2.84 12.74
C LEU A 147 -4.31 2.41 11.35
N ARG A 148 -3.19 1.71 11.16
CA ARG A 148 -2.74 1.22 9.84
C ARG A 148 -2.87 -0.29 9.70
N GLU A 149 -3.32 -0.96 10.74
CA GLU A 149 -3.47 -2.41 10.81
C GLU A 149 -4.66 -2.89 9.95
N GLY A 150 -4.42 -3.97 9.21
CA GLY A 150 -5.42 -4.68 8.42
C GLY A 150 -5.75 -4.06 7.05
N HIS A 151 -6.64 -4.74 6.32
CA HIS A 151 -7.27 -4.31 5.07
C HIS A 151 -6.31 -3.92 3.93
N ILE A 152 -5.09 -4.48 3.92
CA ILE A 152 -4.07 -4.19 2.90
C ILE A 152 -4.53 -4.60 1.50
N LEU A 153 -5.20 -5.76 1.36
CA LEU A 153 -5.71 -6.23 0.07
C LEU A 153 -6.79 -5.30 -0.52
N PRO A 154 -7.87 -4.93 0.20
CA PRO A 154 -8.79 -3.86 -0.21
C PRO A 154 -8.08 -2.57 -0.64
N LEU A 155 -7.08 -2.15 0.14
CA LEU A 155 -6.37 -0.90 -0.08
C LEU A 155 -5.59 -0.88 -1.38
N ILE A 156 -4.76 -1.91 -1.58
CA ILE A 156 -3.94 -2.06 -2.78
C ILE A 156 -4.83 -2.24 -4.02
N SER A 157 -5.90 -3.04 -3.90
CA SER A 157 -6.83 -3.29 -5.00
C SER A 157 -7.47 -1.99 -5.47
N ALA A 158 -7.96 -1.17 -4.52
CA ALA A 158 -8.56 0.12 -4.85
C ALA A 158 -7.58 1.08 -5.55
N VAL A 159 -6.32 1.13 -5.10
CA VAL A 159 -5.28 1.98 -5.71
C VAL A 159 -4.94 1.51 -7.12
N LEU A 160 -4.73 0.21 -7.32
CA LEU A 160 -4.31 -0.33 -8.62
C LEU A 160 -5.42 -0.35 -9.66
N VAL A 161 -6.68 -0.56 -9.25
CA VAL A 161 -7.83 -0.49 -10.16
C VAL A 161 -8.06 0.94 -10.64
N ALA A 162 -7.93 1.93 -9.75
CA ALA A 162 -7.98 3.34 -10.15
C ALA A 162 -6.80 3.70 -11.08
N LEU A 163 -5.59 3.20 -10.81
CA LEU A 163 -4.44 3.38 -11.70
C LEU A 163 -4.67 2.77 -13.09
N LEU A 164 -5.21 1.55 -13.16
CA LEU A 164 -5.60 0.89 -14.41
C LEU A 164 -6.64 1.73 -15.16
N GLY A 165 -7.71 2.13 -14.48
CA GLY A 165 -8.82 2.87 -15.05
C GLY A 165 -8.40 4.23 -15.60
N GLU A 166 -7.62 5.01 -14.86
CA GLU A 166 -7.35 6.40 -15.23
C GLU A 166 -6.09 6.59 -16.06
N MET A 167 -5.10 5.70 -15.94
CA MET A 167 -3.85 5.83 -16.69
C MET A 167 -3.82 4.95 -17.95
N TYR A 168 -4.48 3.80 -17.94
CA TYR A 168 -4.37 2.79 -19.00
C TYR A 168 -5.67 2.58 -19.79
N THR A 169 -6.66 3.46 -19.67
CA THR A 169 -7.82 3.49 -20.57
C THR A 169 -7.79 4.72 -21.48
N SER A 170 -8.56 4.68 -22.56
CA SER A 170 -8.81 5.84 -23.43
C SER A 170 -10.23 5.78 -24.00
N PRO A 171 -10.92 6.91 -24.23
CA PRO A 171 -12.24 6.90 -24.85
C PRO A 171 -12.26 6.15 -26.18
N VAL A 172 -13.33 5.42 -26.45
CA VAL A 172 -13.48 4.71 -27.73
C VAL A 172 -13.56 5.73 -28.87
N GLY A 173 -12.77 5.51 -29.92
CA GLY A 173 -12.78 6.36 -31.12
C GLY A 173 -11.87 7.59 -31.07
N ASN A 174 -11.24 7.90 -29.93
CA ASN A 174 -10.31 9.03 -29.82
C ASN A 174 -8.86 8.57 -29.61
N SER A 175 -8.17 8.23 -30.70
CA SER A 175 -6.77 7.78 -30.66
C SER A 175 -5.76 8.92 -30.49
N SER A 176 -6.19 10.19 -30.62
CA SER A 176 -5.34 11.38 -30.51
C SER A 176 -5.25 11.94 -29.10
N MET A 177 -5.98 11.37 -28.13
CA MET A 177 -5.89 11.80 -26.74
C MET A 177 -4.49 11.60 -26.15
N ARG A 178 -4.08 12.60 -25.36
CA ARG A 178 -2.88 12.57 -24.52
C ARG A 178 -2.96 11.37 -23.57
N ARG A 179 -1.92 10.52 -23.58
CA ARG A 179 -1.85 9.30 -22.74
C ARG A 179 -0.87 9.51 -21.60
N SER A 180 -1.11 8.86 -20.47
CA SER A 180 -0.16 8.83 -19.36
C SER A 180 0.40 7.41 -19.22
N ARG A 181 1.71 7.27 -19.04
CA ARG A 181 2.38 5.98 -18.88
C ARG A 181 3.44 6.07 -17.79
N LEU A 182 3.53 5.04 -16.96
CA LEU A 182 4.61 4.94 -16.00
C LEU A 182 5.89 4.46 -16.69
N ASN A 183 7.02 5.02 -16.29
CA ASN A 183 8.35 4.50 -16.55
C ASN A 183 9.15 4.44 -15.26
N TYR A 184 10.09 3.51 -15.20
CA TYR A 184 11.14 3.53 -14.20
C TYR A 184 12.47 3.79 -14.89
N LYS A 185 13.11 4.91 -14.54
CA LYS A 185 14.26 5.46 -15.27
C LYS A 185 13.92 5.53 -16.76
N SER A 186 14.72 4.93 -17.63
CA SER A 186 14.48 4.93 -19.09
C SER A 186 13.56 3.80 -19.58
N SER A 187 13.05 2.92 -18.70
CA SER A 187 12.28 1.74 -19.11
C SER A 187 10.80 1.94 -18.80
N PRO A 188 9.88 1.79 -19.79
CA PRO A 188 8.45 1.76 -19.51
C PRO A 188 8.08 0.66 -18.53
N ILE A 189 7.01 0.87 -17.76
CA ILE A 189 6.38 -0.20 -16.97
C ILE A 189 5.59 -1.10 -17.93
N ALA A 190 5.90 -2.39 -17.91
CA ALA A 190 5.27 -3.42 -18.72
C ALA A 190 4.19 -4.20 -17.96
N ASP A 191 4.27 -4.26 -16.63
CA ASP A 191 3.24 -4.85 -15.80
C ASP A 191 3.20 -4.21 -14.41
N PHE A 192 2.03 -4.25 -13.78
CA PHE A 192 1.89 -4.02 -12.35
C PHE A 192 0.73 -4.83 -11.80
N GLY A 193 0.82 -5.16 -10.53
CA GLY A 193 -0.18 -6.00 -9.89
C GLY A 193 0.06 -6.18 -8.40
N ILE A 194 -0.57 -7.20 -7.87
CA ILE A 194 -0.56 -7.52 -6.44
C ILE A 194 0.24 -8.80 -6.26
N ALA A 195 1.25 -8.73 -5.41
CA ALA A 195 1.97 -9.89 -4.93
C ALA A 195 1.51 -10.20 -3.50
N ARG A 196 1.55 -11.49 -3.16
CA ARG A 196 1.16 -12.06 -1.89
C ARG A 196 2.27 -12.96 -1.38
N GLY A 197 2.45 -12.95 -0.06
CA GLY A 197 3.35 -13.88 0.59
C GLY A 197 3.65 -13.44 2.01
N ARG A 198 4.92 -13.50 2.39
CA ARG A 198 5.37 -13.27 3.77
C ARG A 198 6.27 -12.05 3.87
N ALA A 199 6.07 -11.24 4.92
CA ALA A 199 6.98 -10.20 5.35
C ALA A 199 7.93 -10.75 6.43
N SER A 200 9.21 -10.39 6.35
CA SER A 200 10.23 -10.72 7.35
C SER A 200 10.10 -9.78 8.55
N VAL A 201 9.45 -10.25 9.61
CA VAL A 201 9.08 -9.46 10.78
C VAL A 201 9.53 -10.17 12.05
N THR A 202 10.02 -9.39 13.02
CA THR A 202 10.38 -9.92 14.34
C THR A 202 9.13 -10.03 15.23
N PRO A 203 9.05 -11.02 16.13
CA PRO A 203 7.94 -11.13 17.08
C PRO A 203 7.70 -9.87 17.93
N GLN A 204 8.76 -9.09 18.22
CA GLN A 204 8.68 -7.83 18.98
C GLN A 204 7.87 -6.74 18.27
N ASP A 205 7.77 -6.84 16.94
CA ASP A 205 7.03 -5.94 16.06
C ASP A 205 5.65 -6.48 15.68
N MET A 206 5.24 -7.63 16.22
CA MET A 206 3.89 -8.17 16.08
C MET A 206 3.04 -7.82 17.31
N PHE A 207 1.72 -7.79 17.15
CA PHE A 207 0.79 -7.57 18.26
C PHE A 207 -0.11 -8.79 18.49
N ALA A 208 -0.49 -8.97 19.75
CA ALA A 208 -1.62 -9.79 20.15
C ALA A 208 -2.47 -8.97 21.12
N PHE A 209 -3.78 -9.13 21.06
CA PHE A 209 -4.72 -8.32 21.82
C PHE A 209 -5.57 -9.19 22.72
N TRP A 210 -5.86 -8.70 23.91
CA TRP A 210 -6.85 -9.27 24.81
C TRP A 210 -7.77 -8.19 25.36
N ASP A 211 -9.04 -8.26 25.01
CA ASP A 211 -10.10 -7.42 25.57
C ASP A 211 -10.67 -8.06 26.84
N THR A 212 -10.38 -7.44 27.98
CA THR A 212 -10.81 -7.92 29.30
C THR A 212 -12.30 -7.75 29.57
N LEU A 213 -13.01 -6.89 28.81
CA LEU A 213 -14.46 -6.72 28.98
C LEU A 213 -15.27 -7.78 28.23
N THR A 214 -14.78 -8.18 27.05
CA THR A 214 -15.46 -9.17 26.20
C THR A 214 -14.83 -10.57 26.32
N ASP A 215 -13.72 -10.68 27.04
CA ASP A 215 -12.86 -11.87 27.11
C ASP A 215 -12.46 -12.40 25.72
N GLN A 216 -12.28 -11.47 24.77
CA GLN A 216 -11.84 -11.80 23.42
C GLN A 216 -10.33 -11.64 23.28
N PHE A 217 -9.71 -12.62 22.63
CA PHE A 217 -8.31 -12.60 22.25
C PHE A 217 -8.21 -12.64 20.72
N TRP A 218 -7.21 -11.98 20.15
CA TRP A 218 -6.89 -12.11 18.73
C TRP A 218 -5.43 -11.74 18.46
N LEU A 219 -4.85 -12.32 17.42
CA LEU A 219 -3.58 -11.89 16.88
C LEU A 219 -3.79 -10.67 15.97
N GLY A 220 -2.80 -9.78 15.95
CA GLY A 220 -2.77 -8.67 15.01
C GLY A 220 -2.52 -9.11 13.57
N GLN A 221 -2.15 -8.15 12.72
CA GLN A 221 -1.84 -8.42 11.31
C GLN A 221 -0.80 -9.54 11.16
N ASP A 222 -1.14 -10.56 10.37
CA ASP A 222 -0.27 -11.72 10.15
C ASP A 222 0.80 -11.41 9.09
N PRO A 223 2.10 -11.38 9.43
CA PRO A 223 3.14 -11.19 8.43
C PRO A 223 3.24 -12.34 7.43
N LYS A 224 2.62 -13.50 7.68
CA LYS A 224 2.61 -14.64 6.75
C LYS A 224 1.54 -14.53 5.65
N ASP A 225 0.58 -13.62 5.80
CA ASP A 225 -0.44 -13.30 4.79
C ASP A 225 -0.40 -11.81 4.45
N HIS A 226 0.70 -11.41 3.82
CA HIS A 226 1.01 -10.01 3.50
C HIS A 226 0.90 -9.75 1.99
N TYR A 227 0.55 -8.51 1.63
CA TYR A 227 0.32 -8.10 0.25
C TYR A 227 1.10 -6.82 -0.06
N TRP A 228 1.66 -6.75 -1.27
CA TRP A 228 2.38 -5.57 -1.77
C TRP A 228 2.15 -5.39 -3.27
N ILE A 229 2.48 -4.20 -3.76
CA ILE A 229 2.43 -3.88 -5.19
C ILE A 229 3.76 -4.26 -5.82
N TYR A 230 3.71 -4.94 -6.96
CA TYR A 230 4.87 -5.11 -7.83
C TYR A 230 4.72 -4.25 -9.09
N PHE A 231 5.84 -3.76 -9.60
CA PHE A 231 5.96 -3.22 -10.95
C PHE A 231 7.07 -3.95 -11.69
N THR A 232 6.79 -4.32 -12.93
CA THR A 232 7.76 -4.93 -13.84
C THR A 232 8.03 -3.95 -14.97
N THR A 233 9.29 -3.57 -15.16
CA THR A 233 9.68 -2.78 -16.33
C THR A 233 9.73 -3.64 -17.59
N LEU A 234 9.68 -3.02 -18.76
CA LEU A 234 9.84 -3.70 -20.04
C LEU A 234 11.16 -4.49 -20.18
N LYS A 235 12.18 -4.13 -19.41
CA LYS A 235 13.48 -4.83 -19.35
C LYS A 235 13.52 -5.94 -18.29
N GLY A 236 12.40 -6.25 -17.63
CA GLY A 236 12.31 -7.30 -16.61
C GLY A 236 12.82 -6.88 -15.23
N GLU A 237 13.09 -5.60 -15.00
CA GLU A 237 13.40 -5.10 -13.65
C GLU A 237 12.14 -5.05 -12.78
N GLU A 238 12.24 -5.59 -11.57
CA GLU A 238 11.16 -5.64 -10.58
C GLU A 238 11.33 -4.55 -9.52
N LEU A 239 10.22 -3.90 -9.16
CA LEU A 239 10.14 -2.89 -8.11
C LEU A 239 9.00 -3.27 -7.16
N VAL A 240 9.17 -2.98 -5.87
CA VAL A 240 8.15 -3.26 -4.85
C VAL A 240 7.71 -1.97 -4.18
N LEU A 241 6.41 -1.80 -4.03
CA LEU A 241 5.79 -0.73 -3.23
C LEU A 241 4.87 -1.36 -2.18
N ASP A 242 5.08 -1.03 -0.92
CA ASP A 242 4.37 -1.63 0.21
C ASP A 242 3.85 -0.54 1.17
N PHE A 243 2.56 -0.65 1.51
CA PHE A 243 1.84 0.27 2.40
C PHE A 243 1.58 -0.28 3.80
N GLY A 244 1.91 -1.55 4.04
CA GLY A 244 1.57 -2.29 5.25
C GLY A 244 2.74 -2.51 6.19
N LEU A 245 3.99 -2.45 5.71
CA LEU A 245 5.19 -2.68 6.55
C LEU A 245 5.31 -1.76 7.78
N PHE A 246 4.69 -0.57 7.76
CA PHE A 246 4.65 0.33 8.91
C PHE A 246 4.03 -0.32 10.16
N THR A 247 3.06 -1.23 9.99
CA THR A 247 2.42 -1.91 11.13
C THR A 247 3.39 -2.84 11.85
N PHE A 248 4.45 -3.28 11.17
CA PHE A 248 5.56 -4.10 11.65
C PHE A 248 6.82 -3.28 11.97
N ASN A 249 6.65 -1.99 12.30
CA ASN A 249 7.73 -1.09 12.70
C ASN A 249 8.77 -0.76 11.61
N TYR A 250 8.53 -1.14 10.34
CA TYR A 250 9.29 -0.63 9.20
C TYR A 250 8.70 0.72 8.79
N CYS A 251 9.07 1.76 9.53
CA CYS A 251 8.37 3.04 9.51
C CYS A 251 8.91 4.04 8.48
N THR A 252 9.13 3.60 7.24
CA THR A 252 9.41 4.53 6.13
C THR A 252 8.12 5.25 5.75
N ILE A 253 8.17 6.58 5.77
CA ILE A 253 7.05 7.47 5.49
C ILE A 253 7.44 8.52 4.45
N ILE A 254 6.43 9.06 3.79
CA ILE A 254 6.58 10.14 2.83
C ILE A 254 5.73 11.35 3.22
N SER A 255 6.24 12.57 2.99
CA SER A 255 5.43 13.78 3.13
C SER A 255 4.31 13.78 2.09
N ALA A 256 3.06 13.91 2.55
CA ALA A 256 1.88 13.87 1.68
C ALA A 256 1.57 15.21 1.02
N GLU A 257 1.91 16.32 1.67
CA GLU A 257 1.52 17.69 1.29
C GLU A 257 1.76 18.02 -0.20
N PRO A 258 2.93 17.72 -0.81
CA PRO A 258 3.17 18.05 -2.22
C PRO A 258 2.26 17.30 -3.21
N TYR A 259 1.63 16.21 -2.76
CA TYR A 259 0.86 15.29 -3.62
C TYR A 259 -0.66 15.50 -3.48
N ILE A 260 -1.09 16.35 -2.54
CA ILE A 260 -2.51 16.71 -2.38
C ILE A 260 -2.89 17.72 -3.44
N HIS A 261 -3.79 17.34 -4.35
CA HIS A 261 -4.27 18.25 -5.38
C HIS A 261 -5.28 19.25 -4.79
N PRO A 262 -5.08 20.57 -4.95
CA PRO A 262 -5.88 21.61 -4.30
C PRO A 262 -7.38 21.52 -4.66
N ASP A 263 -7.68 21.26 -5.94
CA ASP A 263 -9.07 21.21 -6.42
C ASP A 263 -9.68 19.79 -6.43
N ALA A 264 -8.95 18.76 -6.00
CA ALA A 264 -9.43 17.38 -6.09
C ALA A 264 -10.32 16.97 -4.89
N ASN A 265 -10.48 17.86 -3.91
CA ASN A 265 -11.15 17.56 -2.63
C ASN A 265 -10.63 16.25 -2.01
N MET A 266 -9.30 16.09 -2.03
CA MET A 266 -8.62 14.97 -1.39
C MET A 266 -8.66 15.16 0.13
N VAL A 267 -8.85 14.06 0.87
CA VAL A 267 -8.72 14.09 2.32
C VAL A 267 -7.27 14.45 2.65
N PRO A 268 -7.02 15.50 3.45
CA PRO A 268 -5.66 15.83 3.91
C PRO A 268 -5.04 14.60 4.57
N ALA A 269 -3.96 14.09 3.97
CA ALA A 269 -3.29 12.90 4.44
C ALA A 269 -2.10 13.28 5.35
N PRO A 270 -1.89 12.57 6.48
CA PRO A 270 -0.65 12.68 7.24
C PRO A 270 0.52 12.06 6.45
N PRO A 271 1.76 12.15 6.96
CA PRO A 271 2.88 11.41 6.41
C PRO A 271 2.52 9.93 6.20
N SER A 272 2.62 9.50 4.95
CA SER A 272 2.00 8.28 4.47
C SER A 272 3.02 7.12 4.47
N PRO A 273 2.67 5.93 4.97
CA PRO A 273 3.52 4.75 4.89
C PRO A 273 3.92 4.42 3.46
N CYS A 274 5.21 4.29 3.21
CA CYS A 274 5.72 3.99 1.89
C CYS A 274 7.07 3.27 1.99
N TYR A 275 7.06 1.96 1.78
CA TYR A 275 8.28 1.20 1.54
C TYR A 275 8.41 0.94 0.04
N PHE A 276 9.33 1.65 -0.61
CA PHE A 276 9.56 1.55 -2.05
C PHE A 276 10.93 0.94 -2.35
N ARG A 277 10.98 -0.38 -2.58
CA ARG A 277 12.21 -1.08 -2.93
C ARG A 277 12.49 -0.92 -4.43
N ASN A 278 13.31 0.07 -4.74
CA ASN A 278 13.80 0.36 -6.07
C ASN A 278 15.12 -0.40 -6.39
N ARG A 279 15.71 -0.15 -7.57
CA ARG A 279 16.99 -0.77 -7.98
C ARG A 279 18.10 -0.66 -6.95
N SER A 280 18.24 0.51 -6.34
CA SER A 280 19.30 0.79 -5.36
C SER A 280 19.08 -0.04 -4.10
N MET A 281 17.86 -0.02 -3.56
CA MET A 281 17.50 -0.83 -2.39
C MET A 281 17.60 -2.33 -2.67
N ALA A 282 17.22 -2.78 -3.87
CA ALA A 282 17.33 -4.18 -4.26
C ALA A 282 18.78 -4.70 -4.24
N ARG A 283 19.77 -3.82 -4.50
CA ARG A 283 21.20 -4.16 -4.46
C ARG A 283 21.81 -4.06 -3.06
N ASN A 284 21.31 -3.12 -2.25
CA ASN A 284 22.00 -2.70 -1.02
C ASN A 284 21.29 -3.12 0.27
N ALA A 285 20.05 -3.61 0.20
CA ALA A 285 19.24 -3.97 1.37
C ALA A 285 18.72 -5.41 1.26
N PRO A 286 18.56 -6.12 2.41
CA PRO A 286 17.97 -7.45 2.42
C PRO A 286 16.53 -7.41 1.90
N THR A 287 16.13 -8.51 1.26
CA THR A 287 14.74 -8.68 0.82
C THR A 287 13.85 -8.92 2.04
N LEU A 288 12.83 -8.07 2.22
CA LEU A 288 11.86 -8.22 3.31
C LEU A 288 10.65 -9.08 2.93
N HIS A 289 10.48 -9.39 1.65
CA HIS A 289 9.31 -10.08 1.11
C HIS A 289 9.69 -11.45 0.57
N THR A 290 8.94 -12.48 0.96
CA THR A 290 8.98 -13.80 0.33
C THR A 290 7.67 -14.01 -0.39
N GLU A 291 7.71 -13.99 -1.72
CA GLU A 291 6.51 -14.15 -2.54
C GLU A 291 6.05 -15.61 -2.61
N THR A 292 4.74 -15.82 -2.47
CA THR A 292 4.08 -17.12 -2.67
C THR A 292 3.12 -17.12 -3.85
N GLY A 293 2.71 -15.94 -4.33
CA GLY A 293 1.89 -15.80 -5.52
C GLY A 293 1.73 -14.34 -5.91
N ARG A 294 1.31 -14.11 -7.16
CA ARG A 294 0.99 -12.76 -7.65
C ARG A 294 -0.08 -12.81 -8.73
N VAL A 295 -0.73 -11.67 -8.94
CA VAL A 295 -1.68 -11.46 -10.03
C VAL A 295 -1.44 -10.09 -10.67
N SER A 296 -1.41 -10.06 -12.00
CA SER A 296 -1.35 -8.80 -12.74
C SER A 296 -2.69 -8.09 -12.66
N VAL A 297 -2.67 -6.80 -12.29
CA VAL A 297 -3.85 -5.93 -12.43
C VAL A 297 -3.89 -5.38 -13.86
N LEU A 298 -2.74 -4.92 -14.38
CA LEU A 298 -2.67 -4.31 -15.70
C LEU A 298 -3.14 -5.23 -16.83
N ARG A 299 -2.95 -6.55 -16.71
CA ARG A 299 -3.25 -7.53 -17.77
C ARG A 299 -4.44 -8.43 -17.44
N ASN A 300 -5.19 -8.14 -16.37
CA ASN A 300 -6.37 -8.92 -16.01
C ASN A 300 -7.58 -8.53 -16.88
N LYS A 301 -8.06 -9.47 -17.70
CA LYS A 301 -9.19 -9.25 -18.61
C LYS A 301 -10.51 -8.95 -17.90
N ASN A 302 -10.73 -9.48 -16.70
CA ASN A 302 -11.94 -9.21 -15.93
C ASN A 302 -11.89 -7.76 -15.42
N LEU A 303 -10.76 -7.32 -14.87
CA LEU A 303 -10.58 -5.93 -14.48
C LEU A 303 -10.63 -4.96 -15.67
N HIS A 304 -10.22 -5.38 -16.88
CA HIS A 304 -10.44 -4.59 -18.09
C HIS A 304 -11.93 -4.36 -18.32
N ARG A 305 -12.76 -5.40 -18.25
CA ARG A 305 -14.21 -5.26 -18.38
C ARG A 305 -14.79 -4.32 -17.33
N PHE A 306 -14.35 -4.44 -16.08
CA PHE A 306 -14.77 -3.58 -14.98
C PHE A 306 -14.48 -2.11 -15.29
N VAL A 307 -13.22 -1.78 -15.66
CA VAL A 307 -12.89 -0.38 -15.94
C VAL A 307 -13.50 0.12 -17.26
N GLU A 308 -13.69 -0.70 -18.29
CA GLU A 308 -14.19 -0.25 -19.61
C GLU A 308 -15.69 0.12 -19.64
N GLN A 309 -16.48 -0.43 -18.71
CA GLN A 309 -17.94 -0.32 -18.71
C GLN A 309 -18.47 0.91 -17.96
N GLU A 310 -17.74 1.39 -16.95
CA GLU A 310 -18.26 2.38 -16.00
C GLU A 310 -17.43 3.67 -15.93
N LEU A 311 -18.13 4.78 -15.69
CA LEU A 311 -17.54 6.07 -15.29
C LEU A 311 -17.43 6.14 -13.77
N ILE A 312 -16.56 5.29 -13.21
CA ILE A 312 -16.36 5.11 -11.75
C ILE A 312 -15.97 6.42 -11.02
N ASN A 313 -15.60 7.47 -11.75
CA ASN A 313 -15.29 8.79 -11.20
C ASN A 313 -16.53 9.70 -11.03
N GLU A 314 -17.67 9.35 -11.63
CA GLU A 314 -18.90 10.15 -11.62
C GLU A 314 -19.89 9.64 -10.58
N CYS A 315 -20.07 8.32 -10.51
CA CYS A 315 -20.85 7.63 -9.49
C CYS A 315 -20.10 6.40 -8.98
N PRO A 316 -20.41 5.94 -7.75
CA PRO A 316 -19.98 4.62 -7.31
C PRO A 316 -20.42 3.53 -8.30
N PRO A 317 -19.67 2.42 -8.43
CA PRO A 317 -20.06 1.29 -9.26
C PRO A 317 -21.40 0.69 -8.79
N ASP A 318 -22.31 0.38 -9.72
CA ASP A 318 -23.55 -0.32 -9.37
C ASP A 318 -23.29 -1.81 -9.08
N ASP A 319 -22.25 -2.40 -9.67
CA ASP A 319 -21.82 -3.77 -9.45
C ASP A 319 -20.29 -3.92 -9.35
N CYS A 320 -19.81 -4.30 -8.16
CA CYS A 320 -18.40 -4.60 -7.91
C CYS A 320 -18.07 -6.11 -7.91
N SER A 321 -18.98 -6.99 -8.37
CA SER A 321 -18.79 -8.44 -8.39
C SER A 321 -17.47 -8.86 -9.04
N ILE A 322 -17.15 -8.30 -10.21
CA ILE A 322 -15.90 -8.57 -10.94
C ILE A 322 -14.67 -8.23 -10.10
N LEU A 323 -14.72 -7.13 -9.35
CA LEU A 323 -13.63 -6.69 -8.48
C LEU A 323 -13.48 -7.63 -7.28
N PHE A 324 -14.59 -8.02 -6.67
CA PHE A 324 -14.58 -8.94 -5.53
C PHE A 324 -14.10 -10.33 -5.93
N ASP A 325 -14.57 -10.86 -7.07
CA ASP A 325 -14.10 -12.13 -7.62
C ASP A 325 -12.60 -12.09 -7.91
N PHE A 326 -12.11 -10.97 -8.45
CA PHE A 326 -10.68 -10.77 -8.65
C PHE A 326 -9.90 -10.86 -7.33
N MET A 327 -10.32 -10.13 -6.30
CA MET A 327 -9.66 -10.14 -4.99
C MET A 327 -9.72 -11.51 -4.31
N GLU A 328 -10.88 -12.18 -4.37
CA GLU A 328 -11.08 -13.51 -3.78
C GLU A 328 -10.27 -14.59 -4.52
N SER A 329 -9.98 -14.41 -5.81
CA SER A 329 -9.20 -15.38 -6.61
C SER A 329 -7.77 -15.64 -6.13
N PHE A 330 -7.20 -14.75 -5.30
CA PHE A 330 -5.85 -14.91 -4.75
C PHE A 330 -5.75 -14.61 -3.24
N SER A 331 -6.87 -14.31 -2.59
CA SER A 331 -6.96 -14.17 -1.12
C SER A 331 -6.82 -15.52 -0.41
N SER A 332 -6.39 -15.52 0.86
CA SER A 332 -6.43 -16.70 1.76
C SER A 332 -7.84 -17.13 2.09
N ARG A 333 -8.76 -16.16 2.12
CA ARG A 333 -10.11 -16.29 2.64
C ARG A 333 -11.11 -15.45 1.84
N PRO A 334 -12.41 -15.75 1.95
CA PRO A 334 -13.44 -14.85 1.44
C PRO A 334 -13.31 -13.44 2.04
N LEU A 335 -13.70 -12.44 1.26
CA LEU A 335 -13.73 -11.06 1.74
C LEU A 335 -14.93 -10.86 2.67
N THR A 336 -14.75 -10.06 3.73
CA THR A 336 -15.87 -9.67 4.60
C THR A 336 -16.76 -8.64 3.91
N VAL A 337 -17.98 -8.45 4.43
CA VAL A 337 -18.91 -7.43 3.94
C VAL A 337 -18.31 -6.03 4.05
N GLU A 338 -17.56 -5.77 5.13
CA GLU A 338 -16.87 -4.51 5.38
C GLU A 338 -15.75 -4.28 4.35
N GLU A 339 -14.97 -5.32 4.04
CA GLU A 339 -13.91 -5.24 3.02
C GLU A 339 -14.47 -4.91 1.64
N LYS A 340 -15.61 -5.52 1.27
CA LYS A 340 -16.30 -5.22 0.01
C LYS A 340 -16.76 -3.76 -0.04
N LYS A 341 -17.46 -3.29 1.00
CA LYS A 341 -17.95 -1.89 1.12
C LYS A 341 -16.82 -0.86 1.10
N MET A 342 -15.74 -1.12 1.84
CA MET A 342 -14.56 -0.24 1.85
C MET A 342 -13.93 -0.17 0.47
N THR A 343 -13.72 -1.32 -0.19
CA THR A 343 -13.07 -1.36 -1.51
C THR A 343 -13.87 -0.60 -2.55
N GLU A 344 -15.21 -0.77 -2.58
CA GLU A 344 -16.11 -0.04 -3.46
C GLU A 344 -15.95 1.49 -3.30
N ALA A 345 -16.04 1.98 -2.06
CA ALA A 345 -15.88 3.40 -1.77
C ALA A 345 -14.47 3.92 -2.14
N TRP A 346 -13.42 3.15 -1.84
CA TRP A 346 -12.04 3.54 -2.12
C TRP A 346 -11.72 3.57 -3.61
N VAL A 347 -12.26 2.64 -4.40
CA VAL A 347 -12.11 2.65 -5.86
C VAL A 347 -12.73 3.92 -6.45
N PHE A 348 -13.94 4.29 -6.02
CA PHE A 348 -14.60 5.52 -6.45
C PHE A 348 -13.73 6.76 -6.17
N TRP A 349 -13.30 6.96 -4.93
CA TRP A 349 -12.50 8.12 -4.55
C TRP A 349 -11.13 8.16 -5.21
N ASN A 350 -10.41 7.04 -5.25
CA ASN A 350 -9.11 6.96 -5.91
C ASN A 350 -9.22 7.28 -7.40
N THR A 351 -10.26 6.78 -8.08
CA THR A 351 -10.50 7.04 -9.49
C THR A 351 -10.77 8.52 -9.72
N LYS A 352 -11.63 9.13 -8.88
CA LYS A 352 -11.93 10.57 -8.95
C LYS A 352 -10.68 11.43 -8.75
N TRP A 353 -9.86 11.13 -7.73
CA TRP A 353 -8.65 11.88 -7.43
C TRP A 353 -7.58 11.71 -8.51
N LEU A 354 -7.31 10.47 -8.96
CA LEU A 354 -6.35 10.22 -10.03
C LEU A 354 -6.77 10.86 -11.35
N ARG A 355 -8.07 10.84 -11.69
CA ARG A 355 -8.57 11.54 -12.87
C ARG A 355 -8.22 13.01 -12.83
N CYS A 356 -8.52 13.68 -11.72
CA CYS A 356 -8.24 15.09 -11.52
C CYS A 356 -6.74 15.39 -11.67
N ILE A 357 -5.89 14.64 -10.97
CA ILE A 357 -4.43 14.78 -11.02
C ILE A 357 -3.86 14.60 -12.43
N LEU A 358 -4.34 13.59 -13.16
CA LEU A 358 -3.85 13.27 -14.50
C LEU A 358 -4.37 14.27 -15.54
N SER A 359 -5.62 14.73 -15.43
CA SER A 359 -6.21 15.68 -16.38
C SER A 359 -5.64 17.09 -16.24
N THR A 360 -5.37 17.55 -15.02
CA THR A 360 -4.73 18.85 -14.75
C THR A 360 -3.20 18.80 -14.88
N ARG A 361 -2.63 17.60 -14.98
CA ARG A 361 -1.18 17.34 -14.98
C ARG A 361 -0.49 17.94 -13.75
N HIS A 362 -1.18 17.97 -12.62
CA HIS A 362 -0.66 18.54 -11.37
C HIS A 362 0.64 17.85 -10.92
N TRP A 363 0.83 16.59 -11.30
CA TRP A 363 2.03 15.81 -11.04
C TRP A 363 3.34 16.40 -11.57
N VAL A 364 3.27 17.31 -12.57
CA VAL A 364 4.46 18.00 -13.09
C VAL A 364 5.13 18.86 -12.03
N ASN A 365 4.38 19.31 -11.02
CA ASN A 365 4.89 20.15 -9.92
C ASN A 365 5.42 19.34 -8.73
N TRP A 366 5.34 18.01 -8.76
CA TRP A 366 5.78 17.19 -7.65
C TRP A 366 7.31 17.13 -7.52
N PRO A 367 7.85 16.98 -6.29
CA PRO A 367 9.27 16.81 -6.08
C PRO A 367 9.84 15.64 -6.91
N VAL A 368 10.94 15.89 -7.62
CA VAL A 368 11.66 14.85 -8.36
C VAL A 368 12.21 13.79 -7.41
N GLU A 369 12.71 14.24 -6.26
CA GLU A 369 13.13 13.39 -5.15
C GLU A 369 12.11 13.54 -4.02
N PRO A 370 11.32 12.48 -3.74
CA PRO A 370 10.33 12.56 -2.69
C PRO A 370 10.94 12.68 -1.30
N ALA A 371 10.33 13.49 -0.43
CA ALA A 371 10.76 13.68 0.95
C ALA A 371 10.41 12.45 1.80
N LEU A 372 11.35 11.51 1.89
CA LEU A 372 11.27 10.29 2.69
C LEU A 372 11.84 10.53 4.09
N ALA A 373 11.19 9.94 5.10
CA ALA A 373 11.67 9.91 6.47
C ALA A 373 11.48 8.52 7.08
N ILE A 374 12.26 8.23 8.12
CA ILE A 374 12.07 7.04 8.97
C ILE A 374 11.52 7.52 10.30
N GLU A 375 10.31 7.09 10.65
CA GLU A 375 9.71 7.36 11.96
C GLU A 375 10.27 6.37 13.01
N GLN A 376 11.39 6.75 13.62
CA GLN A 376 12.11 5.93 14.60
C GLN A 376 11.38 5.81 15.94
N ASP A 377 11.70 4.77 16.72
CA ASP A 377 11.22 4.65 18.09
C ASP A 377 11.93 5.67 19.01
N PRO A 378 11.22 6.31 19.95
CA PRO A 378 11.82 7.22 20.91
C PRO A 378 12.94 6.54 21.72
N GLY A 379 14.18 7.03 21.54
CA GLY A 379 15.39 6.53 22.20
C GLY A 379 16.38 5.80 21.29
N GLU A 380 16.03 5.46 20.05
CA GLU A 380 16.95 4.78 19.11
C GLU A 380 18.18 5.63 18.74
N MET A 381 18.02 6.96 18.58
CA MET A 381 19.17 7.86 18.39
C MET A 381 19.96 8.13 19.69
N ALA A 382 19.31 8.04 20.85
CA ALA A 382 19.98 8.22 22.13
C ALA A 382 20.86 7.00 22.51
N ALA A 383 20.74 5.87 21.82
CA ALA A 383 21.58 4.70 22.04
C ALA A 383 23.01 4.85 21.48
N LEU A 384 23.27 5.87 20.64
CA LEU A 384 24.64 6.26 20.27
C LEU A 384 25.34 7.06 21.39
N ASP A 385 24.58 7.67 22.29
CA ASP A 385 25.07 8.34 23.50
C ASP A 385 24.53 7.64 24.75
N LYS A 386 25.23 6.56 25.18
CA LYS A 386 25.07 5.87 26.48
C LYS A 386 23.77 6.20 27.22
N TRP A 387 22.68 5.54 26.86
CA TRP A 387 21.41 5.70 27.57
C TRP A 387 21.55 5.25 29.03
N THR A 388 21.55 6.21 29.95
CA THR A 388 21.27 5.97 31.38
C THR A 388 19.84 6.40 31.68
N PRO A 389 18.97 5.52 32.22
CA PRO A 389 17.61 5.90 32.56
C PRO A 389 17.61 7.03 33.61
N PRO A 390 16.81 8.10 33.43
CA PRO A 390 16.71 9.19 34.40
C PRO A 390 16.29 8.66 35.77
N LYS A 391 16.98 9.10 36.85
CA LYS A 391 16.73 8.68 38.24
C LYS A 391 15.26 8.90 38.68
N ASP A 392 14.55 9.82 38.03
CA ASP A 392 13.15 10.15 38.32
C ASP A 392 12.13 9.15 37.75
N MET A 393 12.52 8.26 36.81
CA MET A 393 11.66 7.16 36.37
C MET A 393 11.34 6.16 37.49
N LYS A 394 12.18 6.07 38.53
CA LYS A 394 11.89 5.22 39.69
C LYS A 394 10.70 5.71 40.52
N LYS A 395 10.39 7.02 40.50
CA LYS A 395 9.32 7.61 41.34
C LYS A 395 7.93 7.52 40.71
N LYS A 396 7.79 7.44 39.38
CA LYS A 396 6.50 7.22 38.68
C LYS A 396 6.02 5.75 38.65
N ARG A 397 6.79 4.79 39.18
CA ARG A 397 6.47 3.35 39.24
C ARG A 397 5.28 2.96 40.15
N LYS A 398 4.51 3.92 40.69
CA LYS A 398 3.40 3.67 41.61
C LYS A 398 2.00 3.59 40.96
N SER A 399 1.87 3.62 39.63
CA SER A 399 0.65 3.09 39.00
C SER A 399 0.71 1.56 39.04
N LYS A 400 -0.24 0.91 39.70
CA LYS A 400 -0.34 -0.56 39.83
C LYS A 400 -0.17 -1.24 38.46
N LYS A 401 1.04 -1.71 38.16
CA LYS A 401 1.32 -2.54 36.99
C LYS A 401 0.57 -3.85 37.20
N ARG A 402 -0.56 -4.06 36.50
CA ARG A 402 -1.20 -5.38 36.46
C ARG A 402 -0.29 -6.27 35.63
N GLU A 403 0.53 -7.08 36.30
CA GLU A 403 1.25 -8.17 35.65
C GLU A 403 0.27 -9.32 35.44
N TYR A 404 -0.02 -9.59 34.19
CA TYR A 404 -0.85 -10.74 33.79
C TYR A 404 0.06 -11.96 33.72
N ASN A 405 -0.25 -12.99 34.49
CA ASN A 405 0.56 -14.21 34.52
C ASN A 405 0.34 -15.04 33.23
N LYS A 406 1.39 -15.79 32.83
CA LYS A 406 1.37 -16.61 31.59
C LYS A 406 0.23 -17.63 31.59
N GLU A 407 -0.16 -18.16 32.75
CA GLU A 407 -1.21 -19.17 32.87
C GLU A 407 -2.59 -18.61 32.51
N THR A 408 -2.91 -17.40 32.97
CA THR A 408 -4.18 -16.73 32.66
C THR A 408 -4.25 -16.41 31.18
N ILE A 409 -3.17 -15.90 30.61
CA ILE A 409 -3.08 -15.61 29.17
C ILE A 409 -3.19 -16.89 28.35
N GLY A 410 -2.54 -17.98 28.75
CA GLY A 410 -2.68 -19.29 28.11
C GLY A 410 -4.12 -19.81 28.17
N LYS A 411 -4.81 -19.65 29.30
CA LYS A 411 -6.24 -20.02 29.43
C LYS A 411 -7.13 -19.21 28.49
N VAL A 412 -6.89 -17.91 28.38
CA VAL A 412 -7.63 -17.02 27.46
C VAL A 412 -7.35 -17.40 26.00
N PHE A 413 -6.08 -17.61 25.64
CA PHE A 413 -5.66 -18.02 24.32
C PHE A 413 -6.34 -19.34 23.90
N ASN A 414 -6.27 -20.36 24.75
CA ASN A 414 -6.88 -21.66 24.45
C ASN A 414 -8.41 -21.56 24.27
N ARG A 415 -9.08 -20.64 24.97
CA ARG A 415 -10.53 -20.39 24.75
C ARG A 415 -10.80 -19.77 23.38
N TRP A 416 -9.92 -18.92 22.89
CA TRP A 416 -10.01 -18.33 21.56
C TRP A 416 -9.72 -19.36 20.46
N GLU A 417 -8.64 -20.13 20.60
CA GLU A 417 -8.24 -21.14 19.61
C GLU A 417 -9.35 -22.19 19.39
N ASN A 418 -10.09 -22.58 20.42
CA ASN A 418 -11.22 -23.50 20.31
C ASN A 418 -12.48 -22.89 19.64
N ARG A 419 -12.51 -21.59 19.35
CA ARG A 419 -13.65 -20.89 18.72
C ARG A 419 -13.40 -20.53 17.25
N VAL A 420 -12.15 -20.48 16.83
CA VAL A 420 -11.71 -20.27 15.44
C VAL A 420 -11.70 -21.61 14.72
#